data_AF-A0A3A4A119-F1
#
_entry.id   AF-A0A3A4A119-F1
#
_cell.length_a   1.000
_cell.length_b   1.000
_cell.length_c   1.000
_cell.angle_alpha   90.00
_cell.angle_beta   90.00
_cell.angle_gamma   90.00
#
_symmetry.space_group_name_H-M   'P 1'
#
loop_
_entity.id
_entity.type
_entity.pdbx_description
1 polymer ?
#
loop_
_entity_poly.entity_id
_entity_poly.type
_entity_poly.pdbx_seq_one_letter_code
_entity_poly.pdbx_strand_id
1 'polypeptide(L)'
;MTPSETLNDQASEDLVAEVRALVRDGLPVRRAGARLQALPGVRTRATDPSDRASLCGALESMLREELDRLDKAEWAQAARLLFGADASTALALLTSRRTAAAAAAGYEVHHFRKRIEPKICELVALQLRRASDAVAAAPAAPTLHPSRGPLVLPADVFAWEAAEHQHSVASLWGAAYLLRAELVTVARLLSMGAGEQQIALAADRALWRHAQVLAATAAYRAAYGAALLHTAADVTPEQIGASAGWTPTLTPTQDLLLAALGDPEQGFAAFTAALAQASGGAGLAATWRRALTGRTGSDQKEPT
;
A
#
# COMPACT_ATOMS: atom_id res chain seq x y z
N MET A 1 3.78 36.17 5.16
CA MET A 1 4.67 35.07 5.56
C MET A 1 4.50 34.84 7.04
N THR A 2 3.69 33.85 7.38
CA THR A 2 3.48 33.44 8.78
C THR A 2 4.62 32.53 9.22
N PRO A 3 4.93 32.43 10.53
CA PRO A 3 6.02 31.59 11.04
C PRO A 3 5.92 30.10 10.62
N SER A 4 4.70 29.63 10.36
CA SER A 4 4.42 28.27 9.90
C SER A 4 4.82 27.99 8.44
N GLU A 5 4.76 28.99 7.55
CA GLU A 5 5.22 28.84 6.15
C GLU A 5 6.74 28.71 6.10
N THR A 6 7.46 29.54 6.86
CA THR A 6 8.93 29.53 6.91
C THR A 6 9.51 28.23 7.48
N LEU A 7 8.83 27.58 8.43
CA LEU A 7 9.27 26.30 8.99
C LEU A 7 9.07 25.13 8.02
N ASN A 8 8.02 25.19 7.20
CA ASN A 8 7.73 24.15 6.20
C ASN A 8 8.71 24.24 5.02
N ASP A 9 9.05 25.46 4.59
CA ASP A 9 10.04 25.70 3.54
C ASP A 9 11.44 25.26 3.98
N GLN A 10 11.86 25.59 5.20
CA GLN A 10 13.15 25.13 5.74
C GLN A 10 13.25 23.61 5.85
N ALA A 11 12.18 22.94 6.31
CA ALA A 11 12.15 21.48 6.40
C ALA A 11 12.23 20.82 5.01
N SER A 12 11.68 21.46 3.98
CA SER A 12 11.78 21.03 2.59
C SER A 12 13.21 21.17 2.05
N GLU A 13 13.85 22.31 2.30
CA GLU A 13 15.23 22.56 1.90
C GLU A 13 16.23 21.60 2.56
N ASP A 14 16.04 21.33 3.86
CA ASP A 14 16.86 20.36 4.61
C ASP A 14 16.76 18.96 4.00
N LEU A 15 15.54 18.53 3.63
CA LEU A 15 15.31 17.24 3.00
C LEU A 15 16.01 17.13 1.64
N VAL A 16 15.93 18.19 0.82
CA VAL A 16 16.65 18.27 -0.46
C VAL A 16 18.16 18.20 -0.25
N ALA A 17 18.70 18.86 0.78
CA ALA A 17 20.11 18.80 1.11
C ALA A 17 20.56 17.38 1.48
N GLU A 18 19.75 16.65 2.26
CA GLU A 18 20.04 15.26 2.59
C GLU A 18 19.96 14.33 1.37
N VAL A 19 19.01 14.55 0.45
CA VAL A 19 18.96 13.82 -0.84
C VAL A 19 20.20 14.11 -1.70
N ARG A 20 20.67 15.36 -1.75
CA ARG A 20 21.94 15.70 -2.44
C ARG A 20 23.13 14.98 -1.80
N ALA A 21 23.13 14.77 -0.48
CA ALA A 21 24.16 13.98 0.18
C ALA A 21 24.08 12.50 -0.23
N LEU A 22 22.88 11.93 -0.41
CA LEU A 22 22.71 10.59 -0.97
C LEU A 22 23.27 10.47 -2.39
N VAL A 23 23.12 11.49 -3.24
CA VAL A 23 23.72 11.47 -4.59
C VAL A 23 25.24 11.34 -4.52
N ARG A 24 25.89 11.92 -3.50
CA ARG A 24 27.35 11.85 -3.35
C ARG A 24 27.82 10.41 -3.09
N ASP A 25 27.16 9.72 -2.18
CA ASP A 25 27.54 8.35 -1.79
C ASP A 25 26.97 7.31 -2.78
N GLY A 26 25.72 7.53 -3.21
CA GLY A 26 24.92 6.65 -4.06
C GLY A 26 24.39 5.42 -3.32
N LEU A 27 23.85 4.49 -4.10
CA LEU A 27 23.37 3.21 -3.59
C LEU A 27 24.51 2.17 -3.52
N PRO A 28 24.52 1.30 -2.48
CA PRO A 28 23.53 1.18 -1.40
C PRO A 28 23.63 2.31 -0.36
N VAL A 29 22.50 2.64 0.30
CA VAL A 29 22.46 3.73 1.30
C VAL A 29 23.18 3.28 2.57
N ARG A 30 24.38 3.81 2.82
CA ARG A 30 25.14 3.52 4.05
C ARG A 30 24.88 4.54 5.15
N ARG A 31 24.61 5.78 4.76
CA ARG A 31 24.38 6.90 5.66
C ARG A 31 23.27 7.75 5.06
N ALA A 32 22.32 8.13 5.91
CA ALA A 32 21.30 9.11 5.60
C ALA A 32 21.27 10.15 6.72
N GLY A 33 20.79 11.34 6.39
CA GLY A 33 20.55 12.39 7.38
C GLY A 33 19.31 12.09 8.22
N ALA A 34 19.15 12.85 9.29
CA ALA A 34 18.12 12.60 10.29
C ALA A 34 16.72 12.84 9.74
N ARG A 35 16.53 13.75 8.78
CA ARG A 35 15.20 14.05 8.21
C ARG A 35 14.70 12.91 7.34
N LEU A 36 15.55 12.37 6.46
CA LEU A 36 15.24 11.20 5.64
C LEU A 36 14.96 9.97 6.51
N GLN A 37 15.72 9.76 7.58
CA GLN A 37 15.49 8.67 8.53
C GLN A 37 14.21 8.86 9.37
N ALA A 38 13.83 10.10 9.63
CA ALA A 38 12.64 10.43 10.40
C ALA A 38 11.35 10.39 9.58
N LEU A 39 11.42 10.24 8.24
CA LEU A 39 10.26 10.08 7.39
C LEU A 39 9.41 8.89 7.89
N PRO A 40 8.10 9.08 8.19
CA PRO A 40 7.22 8.00 8.60
C PRO A 40 7.29 6.77 7.69
N GLY A 41 7.31 6.97 6.37
CA GLY A 41 7.42 5.88 5.40
C GLY A 41 8.72 5.07 5.51
N VAL A 42 9.81 5.67 5.97
CA VAL A 42 11.07 4.97 6.24
C VAL A 42 10.98 4.21 7.55
N ARG A 43 10.50 4.87 8.62
CA ARG A 43 10.36 4.25 9.95
C ARG A 43 9.42 3.04 9.94
N THR A 44 8.31 3.13 9.23
CA THR A 44 7.32 2.03 9.12
C THR A 44 7.86 0.82 8.33
N ARG A 45 8.78 1.04 7.38
CA ARG A 45 9.39 -0.03 6.58
C ARG A 45 10.62 -0.65 7.26
N ALA A 46 11.20 0.01 8.25
CA ALA A 46 12.36 -0.50 8.98
C ALA A 46 11.96 -1.68 9.87
N THR A 47 12.74 -2.76 9.81
CA THR A 47 12.61 -3.91 10.72
C THR A 47 12.77 -3.48 12.17
N ASP A 48 13.70 -2.56 12.45
CA ASP A 48 13.92 -1.95 13.76
C ASP A 48 14.09 -0.43 13.58
N PRO A 49 13.09 0.39 13.94
CA PRO A 49 13.15 1.85 13.83
C PRO A 49 14.17 2.53 14.76
N SER A 50 14.78 1.79 15.69
CA SER A 50 15.87 2.26 16.55
C SER A 50 17.26 1.97 15.97
N ASP A 51 17.36 1.03 15.03
CA ASP A 51 18.59 0.68 14.35
C ASP A 51 18.80 1.54 13.09
N ARG A 52 19.94 2.23 13.05
CA ARG A 52 20.33 3.08 11.91
C ARG A 52 20.52 2.27 10.63
N ALA A 53 21.04 1.04 10.71
CA ALA A 53 21.24 0.22 9.52
C ALA A 53 19.90 -0.22 8.93
N SER A 54 18.95 -0.63 9.78
CA SER A 54 17.56 -0.91 9.39
C SER A 54 16.89 0.29 8.71
N LEU A 55 17.03 1.50 9.27
CA LEU A 55 16.50 2.73 8.66
C LEU A 55 17.13 3.05 7.30
N CYS A 56 18.45 2.85 7.15
CA CYS A 56 19.13 3.03 5.87
C CYS A 56 18.65 2.02 4.81
N GLY A 57 18.46 0.75 5.19
CA GLY A 57 17.92 -0.27 4.30
C GLY A 57 16.48 0.01 3.87
N ALA A 58 15.63 0.46 4.80
CA ALA A 58 14.27 0.89 4.51
C ALA A 58 14.21 2.10 3.56
N LEU A 59 15.09 3.09 3.78
CA LEU A 59 15.22 4.25 2.89
C LEU A 59 15.72 3.86 1.50
N GLU A 60 16.68 2.94 1.40
CA GLU A 60 17.14 2.43 0.10
C GLU A 60 16.01 1.78 -0.68
N SER A 61 15.25 0.88 -0.06
CA SER A 61 14.10 0.21 -0.70
C SER A 61 13.08 1.24 -1.18
N MET A 62 12.71 2.19 -0.33
CA MET A 62 11.78 3.25 -0.67
C MET A 62 12.31 4.15 -1.80
N LEU A 63 13.59 4.53 -1.77
CA LEU A 63 14.20 5.34 -2.82
C LEU A 63 14.20 4.60 -4.17
N ARG A 64 14.47 3.30 -4.19
CA ARG A 64 14.41 2.49 -5.42
C ARG A 64 12.99 2.47 -6.01
N GLU A 65 11.98 2.22 -5.18
CA GLU A 65 10.57 2.26 -5.59
C GLU A 65 10.16 3.62 -6.19
N GLU A 66 10.59 4.72 -5.57
CA GLU A 66 10.26 6.07 -6.06
C GLU A 66 11.07 6.46 -7.31
N LEU A 67 12.31 6.00 -7.45
CA LEU A 67 13.08 6.21 -8.69
C LEU A 67 12.49 5.46 -9.89
N ASP A 68 11.92 4.27 -9.67
CA ASP A 68 11.26 3.49 -10.72
C ASP A 68 9.92 4.12 -11.15
N ARG A 69 9.26 4.85 -10.24
CA ARG A 69 7.98 5.54 -10.47
C ARG A 69 8.13 7.06 -10.53
N LEU A 70 9.29 7.56 -10.92
CA LEU A 70 9.52 9.01 -10.94
C LEU A 70 8.50 9.70 -11.85
N ASP A 71 7.71 10.64 -11.30
CA ASP A 71 6.60 11.32 -11.99
C ASP A 71 7.03 11.94 -13.33
N LYS A 72 8.29 12.36 -13.40
CA LYS A 72 8.87 13.01 -14.56
C LYS A 72 9.63 12.02 -15.44
N ALA A 73 8.91 11.37 -16.34
CA ALA A 73 9.41 10.30 -17.21
C ALA A 73 10.71 10.66 -17.95
N GLU A 74 10.86 11.92 -18.42
CA GLU A 74 12.08 12.37 -19.12
C GLU A 74 13.35 12.32 -18.26
N TRP A 75 13.23 12.35 -16.93
CA TRP A 75 14.38 12.32 -16.01
C TRP A 75 14.50 11.01 -15.24
N ALA A 76 13.55 10.07 -15.39
CA ALA A 76 13.51 8.83 -14.63
C ALA A 76 14.78 7.98 -14.83
N GLN A 77 15.27 7.84 -16.08
CA GLN A 77 16.50 7.11 -16.35
C GLN A 77 17.74 7.84 -15.81
N ALA A 78 17.82 9.16 -15.99
CA ALA A 78 18.93 9.96 -15.50
C ALA A 78 19.02 9.94 -13.95
N ALA A 79 17.87 9.95 -13.26
CA ALA A 79 17.82 9.82 -11.81
C ALA A 79 18.34 8.44 -11.36
N ARG A 80 17.87 7.34 -11.96
CA ARG A 80 18.36 5.98 -11.63
C ARG A 80 19.87 5.84 -11.81
N LEU A 81 20.43 6.40 -12.89
CA LEU A 81 21.87 6.43 -13.14
C LEU A 81 22.63 7.30 -12.12
N LEU A 82 22.08 8.48 -11.78
CA LEU A 82 22.70 9.42 -10.85
C LEU A 82 22.83 8.85 -9.43
N PHE A 83 21.79 8.16 -8.95
CA PHE A 83 21.77 7.52 -7.63
C PHE A 83 22.49 6.15 -7.61
N GLY A 84 22.83 5.57 -8.76
CA GLY A 84 23.44 4.25 -8.86
C GLY A 84 22.44 3.11 -8.65
N ALA A 85 21.16 3.35 -8.93
CA ALA A 85 20.11 2.33 -8.92
C ALA A 85 20.17 1.42 -10.15
N ASP A 86 20.66 1.96 -11.28
CA ASP A 86 20.89 1.21 -12.50
C ASP A 86 22.19 0.39 -12.43
N ALA A 87 22.15 -0.85 -12.93
CA ALA A 87 23.28 -1.77 -12.88
C ALA A 87 24.56 -1.21 -13.54
N SER A 88 24.44 -0.37 -14.57
CA SER A 88 25.58 0.25 -15.25
C SER A 88 26.34 1.30 -14.41
N THR A 89 25.71 1.79 -13.33
CA THR A 89 26.26 2.85 -12.46
C THR A 89 26.29 2.46 -10.99
N ALA A 90 25.88 1.23 -10.67
CA ALA A 90 25.95 0.68 -9.32
C ALA A 90 27.40 0.71 -8.82
N LEU A 91 27.61 1.24 -7.60
CA LEU A 91 28.93 1.42 -6.97
C LEU A 91 29.93 2.29 -7.76
N ALA A 92 29.52 2.92 -8.86
CA ALA A 92 30.37 3.80 -9.63
C ALA A 92 30.60 5.13 -8.89
N LEU A 93 31.75 5.76 -9.17
CA LEU A 93 32.06 7.10 -8.64
C LEU A 93 31.03 8.14 -9.13
N LEU A 94 30.78 9.16 -8.31
CA LEU A 94 29.86 10.25 -8.63
C LEU A 94 30.12 10.89 -10.01
N THR A 95 31.39 11.03 -10.40
CA THR A 95 31.75 11.58 -11.71
C THR A 95 31.22 10.70 -12.85
N SER A 96 31.39 9.38 -12.77
CA SER A 96 30.88 8.43 -13.77
C SER A 96 29.36 8.42 -13.81
N ARG A 97 28.70 8.46 -12.64
CA ARG A 97 27.23 8.54 -12.55
C ARG A 97 26.68 9.80 -13.18
N ARG A 98 27.31 10.97 -12.92
CA ARG A 98 26.93 12.25 -13.53
C ARG A 98 27.09 12.24 -15.04
N THR A 99 28.17 11.67 -15.57
CA THR A 99 28.38 11.54 -17.01
C THR A 99 27.29 10.69 -17.66
N ALA A 100 26.99 9.52 -17.08
CA ALA A 100 25.94 8.64 -17.58
C ALA A 100 24.55 9.28 -17.49
N ALA A 101 24.22 9.93 -16.37
CA ALA A 101 22.95 10.61 -16.17
C ALA A 101 22.77 11.81 -17.12
N ALA A 102 23.83 12.60 -17.35
CA ALA A 102 23.82 13.71 -18.29
C ALA A 102 23.57 13.23 -19.72
N ALA A 103 24.25 12.15 -20.14
CA ALA A 103 24.04 11.53 -21.44
C ALA A 103 22.60 11.02 -21.63
N ALA A 104 22.05 10.32 -20.62
CA ALA A 104 20.67 9.84 -20.66
C ALA A 104 19.63 10.96 -20.71
N ALA A 105 19.92 12.11 -20.09
CA ALA A 105 19.05 13.28 -20.13
C ALA A 105 19.26 14.17 -21.36
N GLY A 106 20.25 13.88 -22.23
CA GLY A 106 20.57 14.69 -23.40
C GLY A 106 21.24 16.03 -23.10
N TYR A 107 21.97 16.15 -21.99
CA TYR A 107 22.67 17.37 -21.59
C TYR A 107 24.18 17.18 -21.47
N GLU A 108 24.93 18.27 -21.65
CA GLU A 108 26.34 18.34 -21.28
C GLU A 108 26.50 18.26 -19.75
N VAL A 109 27.59 17.63 -19.28
CA VAL A 109 27.80 17.27 -17.85
C VAL A 109 27.78 18.49 -16.92
N HIS A 110 28.41 19.59 -17.31
CA HIS A 110 28.42 20.82 -16.53
C HIS A 110 27.04 21.49 -16.49
N HIS A 111 26.28 21.49 -17.60
CA HIS A 111 24.87 21.91 -17.58
C HIS A 111 24.02 21.02 -16.67
N PHE A 112 24.16 19.70 -16.79
CA PHE A 112 23.45 18.72 -15.96
C PHE A 112 23.71 18.99 -14.48
N ARG A 113 24.98 19.10 -14.07
CA ARG A 113 25.37 19.34 -12.68
C ARG A 113 24.80 20.65 -12.12
N LYS A 114 24.76 21.72 -12.93
CA LYS A 114 24.31 23.06 -12.46
C LYS A 114 22.80 23.26 -12.51
N ARG A 115 22.09 22.59 -13.42
CA ARG A 115 20.68 22.91 -13.73
C ARG A 115 19.71 21.74 -13.60
N ILE A 116 20.16 20.52 -13.84
CA ILE A 116 19.29 19.34 -13.92
C ILE A 116 19.39 18.51 -12.63
N GLU A 117 20.61 18.20 -12.18
CA GLU A 117 20.85 17.45 -10.94
C GLU A 117 20.14 18.07 -9.71
N PRO A 118 20.19 19.40 -9.46
CA PRO A 118 19.45 19.99 -8.36
C PRO A 118 17.94 19.76 -8.44
N LYS A 119 17.37 19.85 -9.64
CA LYS A 119 15.93 19.62 -9.88
C LYS A 119 15.54 18.16 -9.70
N ILE A 120 16.40 17.23 -10.11
CA ILE A 120 16.20 15.80 -9.85
C ILE A 120 16.18 15.55 -8.34
N CYS A 121 17.11 16.14 -7.58
CA CYS A 121 17.14 16.00 -6.12
C CYS A 121 15.88 16.57 -5.45
N GLU A 122 15.40 17.73 -5.92
CA GLU A 122 14.16 18.36 -5.44
C GLU A 122 12.93 17.48 -5.71
N LEU A 123 12.82 16.94 -6.93
CA LEU A 123 11.72 16.05 -7.29
C LEU A 123 11.72 14.77 -6.46
N VAL A 124 12.89 14.14 -6.29
CA VAL A 124 13.04 12.92 -5.48
C VAL A 124 12.71 13.21 -4.02
N ALA A 125 13.18 14.33 -3.45
CA ALA A 125 12.85 14.70 -2.08
C ALA A 125 11.34 14.90 -1.88
N LEU A 126 10.68 15.61 -2.81
CA LEU A 126 9.23 15.83 -2.77
C LEU A 126 8.46 14.51 -2.91
N GLN A 127 8.89 13.63 -3.80
CA GLN A 127 8.26 12.34 -4.02
C GLN A 127 8.42 11.41 -2.80
N LEU A 128 9.62 11.35 -2.21
CA LEU A 128 9.86 10.64 -0.95
C LEU A 128 8.98 11.17 0.18
N ARG A 129 8.84 12.49 0.29
CA ARG A 129 7.96 13.11 1.30
C ARG A 129 6.51 12.71 1.09
N ARG A 130 5.98 12.85 -0.12
CA ARG A 130 4.60 12.46 -0.47
C ARG A 130 4.34 10.97 -0.22
N ALA A 131 5.24 10.11 -0.66
CA ALA A 131 5.14 8.67 -0.43
C ALA A 131 5.21 8.32 1.06
N SER A 132 6.02 9.05 1.84
CA SER A 132 6.09 8.91 3.29
C SER A 132 4.80 9.36 3.98
N ASP A 133 4.27 10.51 3.61
CA ASP A 133 3.06 11.09 4.20
C ASP A 133 1.83 10.21 3.88
N ALA A 134 1.77 9.64 2.68
CA ALA A 134 0.74 8.68 2.30
C ALA A 134 0.76 7.41 3.18
N VAL A 135 1.95 6.94 3.56
CA VAL A 135 2.10 5.81 4.51
C VAL A 135 1.71 6.21 5.92
N ALA A 136 2.02 7.43 6.35
CA ALA A 136 1.64 7.93 7.67
C ALA A 136 0.12 8.10 7.84
N ALA A 137 -0.57 8.48 6.76
CA ALA A 137 -2.01 8.67 6.74
C ALA A 137 -2.79 7.34 6.61
N ALA A 138 -2.12 6.26 6.23
CA ALA A 138 -2.77 4.96 6.05
C ALA A 138 -2.99 4.28 7.42
N PRO A 139 -4.13 3.61 7.62
CA PRO A 139 -4.32 2.71 8.75
C PRO A 139 -3.17 1.69 8.82
N ALA A 140 -2.56 1.53 9.99
CA ALA A 140 -1.53 0.54 10.23
C ALA A 140 -2.12 -0.67 10.96
N ALA A 141 -1.80 -1.87 10.47
CA ALA A 141 -2.13 -3.10 11.19
C ALA A 141 -1.39 -3.15 12.53
N PRO A 142 -2.01 -3.69 13.60
CA PRO A 142 -1.33 -3.89 14.88
C PRO A 142 -0.06 -4.73 14.70
N THR A 143 1.02 -4.33 15.37
CA THR A 143 2.29 -5.07 15.34
C THR A 143 2.13 -6.43 16.03
N LEU A 144 2.39 -7.50 15.28
CA LEU A 144 2.42 -8.86 15.83
C LEU A 144 3.78 -9.12 16.47
N HIS A 145 3.76 -9.46 17.76
CA HIS A 145 4.96 -9.79 18.51
C HIS A 145 5.14 -11.31 18.54
N PRO A 146 6.35 -11.85 18.30
CA PRO A 146 6.58 -13.28 18.41
C PRO A 146 6.36 -13.73 19.85
N SER A 147 5.42 -14.66 20.06
CA SER A 147 5.21 -15.26 21.38
C SER A 147 6.19 -16.40 21.62
N ARG A 148 6.68 -16.51 22.86
CA ARG A 148 7.51 -17.64 23.33
C ARG A 148 6.69 -18.70 24.08
N GLY A 149 5.37 -18.55 24.17
CA GLY A 149 4.48 -19.45 24.89
C GLY A 149 3.00 -19.25 24.55
N PRO A 150 2.09 -20.03 25.17
CA PRO A 150 0.66 -19.86 24.98
C PRO A 150 0.18 -18.50 25.50
N LEU A 151 -0.87 -17.96 24.87
CA LEU A 151 -1.57 -16.78 25.38
C LEU A 151 -2.36 -17.18 26.63
N VAL A 152 -2.05 -16.58 27.77
CA VAL A 152 -2.77 -16.79 29.03
C VAL A 152 -3.38 -15.47 29.45
N LEU A 153 -4.72 -15.43 29.51
CA LEU A 153 -5.45 -14.25 29.97
C LEU A 153 -5.68 -14.35 31.49
N PRO A 154 -5.47 -13.28 32.26
CA PRO A 154 -5.88 -13.27 33.66
C PRO A 154 -7.41 -13.35 33.77
N ALA A 155 -7.90 -13.94 34.86
CA ALA A 155 -9.33 -14.04 35.15
C ALA A 155 -9.87 -12.69 35.69
N ASP A 156 -9.83 -11.67 34.85
CA ASP A 156 -10.25 -10.31 35.12
C ASP A 156 -11.09 -9.78 33.95
N VAL A 157 -12.16 -9.04 34.25
CA VAL A 157 -13.14 -8.60 33.26
C VAL A 157 -12.51 -7.65 32.23
N PHE A 158 -11.63 -6.73 32.66
CA PHE A 158 -10.99 -5.80 31.73
C PHE A 158 -10.03 -6.52 30.79
N ALA A 159 -9.36 -7.57 31.27
CA ALA A 159 -8.51 -8.39 30.42
C ALA A 159 -9.30 -9.16 29.36
N TRP A 160 -10.53 -9.60 29.67
CA TRP A 160 -11.41 -10.25 28.69
C TRP A 160 -11.93 -9.26 27.66
N GLU A 161 -12.41 -8.09 28.08
CA GLU A 161 -12.86 -7.03 27.17
C GLU A 161 -11.74 -6.59 26.22
N ALA A 162 -10.52 -6.41 26.74
CA ALA A 162 -9.34 -6.09 25.92
C ALA A 162 -9.00 -7.20 24.92
N ALA A 163 -9.13 -8.47 25.32
CA ALA A 163 -8.91 -9.61 24.43
C ALA A 163 -9.98 -9.72 23.34
N GLU A 164 -11.26 -9.46 23.66
CA GLU A 164 -12.36 -9.43 22.68
C GLU A 164 -12.18 -8.29 21.67
N HIS A 165 -11.77 -7.12 22.13
CA HIS A 165 -11.46 -5.99 21.26
C HIS A 165 -10.29 -6.33 20.34
N GLN A 166 -9.20 -6.85 20.90
CA GLN A 166 -8.03 -7.27 20.11
C GLN A 166 -8.40 -8.36 19.08
N HIS A 167 -9.25 -9.32 19.45
CA HIS A 167 -9.78 -10.32 18.54
C HIS A 167 -10.55 -9.66 17.38
N SER A 168 -11.45 -8.73 17.69
CA SER A 168 -12.26 -8.04 16.68
C SER A 168 -11.40 -7.24 15.70
N VAL A 169 -10.39 -6.52 16.19
CA VAL A 169 -9.43 -5.79 15.36
C VAL A 169 -8.60 -6.74 14.50
N ALA A 170 -8.11 -7.85 15.08
CA ALA A 170 -7.33 -8.85 14.36
C ALA A 170 -8.15 -9.52 13.24
N SER A 171 -9.42 -9.86 13.52
CA SER A 171 -10.35 -10.45 12.55
C SER A 171 -10.63 -9.49 11.38
N LEU A 172 -10.82 -8.19 11.67
CA LEU A 172 -11.02 -7.17 10.64
C LEU A 172 -9.80 -7.02 9.72
N TRP A 173 -8.59 -6.91 10.29
CA TRP A 173 -7.34 -6.88 9.51
C TRP A 173 -7.11 -8.19 8.73
N GLY A 174 -7.41 -9.34 9.34
CA GLY A 174 -7.34 -10.64 8.68
C GLY A 174 -8.23 -10.72 7.45
N ALA A 175 -9.49 -10.26 7.55
CA ALA A 175 -10.41 -10.19 6.42
C ALA A 175 -9.89 -9.26 5.31
N ALA A 176 -9.35 -8.07 5.67
CA ALA A 176 -8.76 -7.14 4.70
C ALA A 176 -7.55 -7.76 3.97
N TYR A 177 -6.65 -8.46 4.67
CA TYR A 177 -5.51 -9.14 4.04
C TYR A 177 -5.93 -10.29 3.13
N LEU A 178 -6.96 -11.06 3.50
CA LEU A 178 -7.50 -12.13 2.65
C LEU A 178 -8.14 -11.55 1.37
N LEU A 179 -8.88 -10.45 1.48
CA LEU A 179 -9.39 -9.73 0.30
C LEU A 179 -8.26 -9.23 -0.59
N ARG A 180 -7.22 -8.61 0.00
CA ARG A 180 -6.03 -8.16 -0.74
C ARG A 180 -5.39 -9.29 -1.53
N ALA A 181 -5.23 -10.46 -0.92
CA ALA A 181 -4.62 -11.63 -1.56
C ALA A 181 -5.43 -12.11 -2.78
N GLU A 182 -6.76 -12.13 -2.68
CA GLU A 182 -7.63 -12.51 -3.81
C GLU A 182 -7.62 -11.45 -4.92
N LEU A 183 -7.62 -10.15 -4.60
CA LEU A 183 -7.49 -9.08 -5.58
C LEU A 183 -6.16 -9.13 -6.35
N VAL A 184 -5.05 -9.40 -5.64
CA VAL A 184 -3.72 -9.62 -6.26
C VAL A 184 -3.75 -10.86 -7.14
N THR A 185 -4.45 -11.92 -6.74
CA THR A 185 -4.61 -13.14 -7.54
C THR A 185 -5.35 -12.86 -8.84
N VAL A 186 -6.44 -12.08 -8.80
CA VAL A 186 -7.17 -11.65 -10.02
C VAL A 186 -6.25 -10.86 -10.94
N ALA A 187 -5.54 -9.85 -10.43
CA ALA A 187 -4.63 -9.02 -11.22
C ALA A 187 -3.51 -9.86 -11.86
N ARG A 188 -2.94 -10.81 -11.11
CA ARG A 188 -1.92 -11.74 -11.61
C ARG A 188 -2.45 -12.61 -12.75
N LEU A 189 -3.64 -13.21 -12.59
CA LEU A 189 -4.25 -14.05 -13.62
C LEU A 189 -4.58 -13.27 -14.90
N LEU A 190 -5.03 -12.02 -14.78
CA LEU A 190 -5.24 -11.13 -15.93
C LEU A 190 -3.93 -10.82 -16.65
N SER A 191 -2.88 -10.46 -15.91
CA SER A 191 -1.55 -10.17 -16.47
C SER A 191 -0.94 -11.36 -17.20
N MET A 192 -1.16 -12.59 -16.71
CA MET A 192 -0.70 -13.82 -17.34
C MET A 192 -1.58 -14.28 -18.52
N GLY A 193 -2.71 -13.62 -18.80
CA GLY A 193 -3.64 -14.06 -19.83
C GLY A 193 -4.32 -15.40 -19.52
N ALA A 194 -4.61 -15.69 -18.25
CA ALA A 194 -5.22 -16.95 -17.84
C ALA A 194 -6.63 -17.17 -18.42
N GLY A 195 -7.12 -18.42 -18.32
CA GLY A 195 -8.44 -18.80 -18.83
C GLY A 195 -9.59 -18.08 -18.12
N GLU A 196 -10.66 -17.79 -18.85
CA GLU A 196 -11.81 -17.01 -18.35
C GLU A 196 -12.44 -17.61 -17.08
N GLN A 197 -12.59 -18.94 -17.04
CA GLN A 197 -13.14 -19.64 -15.86
C GLN A 197 -12.29 -19.46 -14.61
N GLN A 198 -10.95 -19.48 -14.74
CA GLN A 198 -10.03 -19.30 -13.61
C GLN A 198 -10.11 -17.87 -13.08
N ILE A 199 -10.18 -16.89 -13.99
CA ILE A 199 -10.33 -15.48 -13.63
C ILE A 199 -11.68 -15.23 -12.96
N ALA A 200 -12.78 -15.80 -13.49
CA ALA A 200 -14.11 -15.67 -12.91
C ALA A 200 -14.17 -16.25 -11.49
N LEU A 201 -13.60 -17.44 -11.27
CA LEU A 201 -13.52 -18.06 -9.94
C LEU A 201 -12.72 -17.21 -8.94
N ALA A 202 -11.60 -16.63 -9.37
CA ALA A 202 -10.80 -15.73 -8.53
C ALA A 202 -11.58 -14.44 -8.19
N ALA A 203 -12.32 -13.88 -9.15
CA ALA A 203 -13.17 -12.73 -8.91
C ALA A 203 -14.33 -13.05 -7.93
N ASP A 204 -14.92 -14.24 -8.01
CA ASP A 204 -15.93 -14.69 -7.05
C ASP A 204 -15.36 -14.88 -5.64
N ARG A 205 -14.13 -15.41 -5.52
CA ARG A 205 -13.45 -15.50 -4.23
C ARG A 205 -13.16 -14.11 -3.65
N ALA A 206 -12.76 -13.15 -4.48
CA ALA A 206 -12.61 -11.77 -4.05
C ALA A 206 -13.94 -11.17 -3.55
N LEU A 207 -15.08 -11.47 -4.21
CA LEU A 207 -16.39 -11.03 -3.74
C LEU A 207 -16.75 -11.63 -2.37
N TRP A 208 -16.47 -12.91 -2.17
CA TRP A 208 -16.67 -13.57 -0.87
C TRP A 208 -15.80 -12.95 0.23
N ARG A 209 -14.52 -12.68 -0.04
CA ARG A 209 -13.64 -11.99 0.92
C ARG A 209 -14.09 -10.56 1.19
N HIS A 210 -14.66 -9.89 0.21
CA HIS A 210 -15.25 -8.57 0.40
C HIS A 210 -16.47 -8.62 1.33
N ALA A 211 -17.35 -9.61 1.15
CA ALA A 211 -18.45 -9.86 2.06
C ALA A 211 -17.98 -10.08 3.51
N GLN A 212 -16.88 -10.82 3.72
CA GLN A 212 -16.29 -11.00 5.05
C GLN A 212 -15.74 -9.71 5.66
N VAL A 213 -15.15 -8.82 4.85
CA VAL A 213 -14.73 -7.49 5.32
C VAL A 213 -15.92 -6.66 5.77
N LEU A 214 -17.03 -6.68 5.01
CA LEU A 214 -18.25 -5.98 5.37
C LEU A 214 -18.87 -6.54 6.66
N ALA A 215 -18.91 -7.86 6.81
CA ALA A 215 -19.39 -8.54 8.01
C ALA A 215 -18.54 -8.19 9.24
N ALA A 216 -17.21 -8.26 9.13
CA ALA A 216 -16.29 -7.90 10.21
C ALA A 216 -16.40 -6.41 10.59
N THR A 217 -16.59 -5.53 9.60
CA THR A 217 -16.82 -4.09 9.81
C THR A 217 -18.11 -3.84 10.56
N ALA A 218 -19.22 -4.47 10.14
CA ALA A 218 -20.51 -4.35 10.79
C ALA A 218 -20.47 -4.89 12.24
N ALA A 219 -19.82 -6.05 12.46
CA ALA A 219 -19.65 -6.64 13.77
C ALA A 219 -18.85 -5.72 14.71
N TYR A 220 -17.72 -5.17 14.24
CA TYR A 220 -16.93 -4.22 15.01
C TYR A 220 -17.76 -2.98 15.38
N ARG A 221 -18.48 -2.39 14.42
CA ARG A 221 -19.30 -1.19 14.66
C ARG A 221 -20.40 -1.44 15.68
N ALA A 222 -21.05 -2.61 15.62
CA ALA A 222 -22.09 -2.98 16.57
C ALA A 222 -21.54 -3.11 18.00
N ALA A 223 -20.32 -3.59 18.16
CA ALA A 223 -19.70 -3.80 19.47
C ALA A 223 -19.01 -2.54 20.05
N TYR A 224 -18.28 -1.78 19.23
CA TYR A 224 -17.36 -0.72 19.71
C TYR A 224 -17.62 0.67 19.09
N GLY A 225 -18.58 0.79 18.16
CA GLY A 225 -18.91 2.05 17.50
C GLY A 225 -18.10 2.33 16.23
N ALA A 226 -18.18 3.58 15.76
CA ALA A 226 -17.72 3.96 14.42
C ALA A 226 -16.20 4.16 14.28
N ALA A 227 -15.46 4.28 15.38
CA ALA A 227 -14.02 4.49 15.37
C ALA A 227 -13.29 3.33 16.07
N LEU A 228 -12.07 3.04 15.63
CA LEU A 228 -11.21 2.07 16.28
C LEU A 228 -10.70 2.62 17.61
N LEU A 229 -10.96 1.90 18.69
CA LEU A 229 -10.43 2.23 20.00
C LEU A 229 -8.90 2.01 20.02
N HIS A 230 -8.20 2.79 20.85
CA HIS A 230 -6.75 2.66 21.09
C HIS A 230 -5.86 2.85 19.85
N THR A 231 -6.32 3.61 18.86
CA THR A 231 -5.51 4.03 17.72
C THR A 231 -5.09 5.49 17.85
N ALA A 232 -3.91 5.85 17.32
CA ALA A 232 -3.37 7.22 17.43
C ALA A 232 -4.07 8.23 16.50
N ALA A 233 -4.92 7.76 15.59
CA ALA A 233 -5.70 8.54 14.65
C ALA A 233 -7.14 8.02 14.63
N ASP A 234 -8.10 8.84 14.20
CA ASP A 234 -9.52 8.47 14.09
C ASP A 234 -9.77 7.50 12.92
N VAL A 235 -9.18 6.30 13.01
CA VAL A 235 -9.31 5.25 12.01
C VAL A 235 -10.66 4.57 12.18
N THR A 236 -11.41 4.47 11.09
CA THR A 236 -12.69 3.77 10.99
C THR A 236 -12.47 2.33 10.50
N PRO A 237 -13.34 1.37 10.87
CA PRO A 237 -13.24 0.01 10.36
C PRO A 237 -13.38 -0.06 8.82
N GLU A 238 -14.13 0.85 8.22
CA GLU A 238 -14.24 1.01 6.76
C GLU A 238 -12.89 1.39 6.12
N GLN A 239 -12.10 2.24 6.76
CA GLN A 239 -10.76 2.57 6.30
C GLN A 239 -9.82 1.36 6.34
N ILE A 240 -9.95 0.46 7.33
CA ILE A 240 -9.24 -0.83 7.29
C ILE A 240 -9.70 -1.66 6.09
N GLY A 241 -11.01 -1.80 5.87
CA GLY A 241 -11.53 -2.55 4.73
C GLY A 241 -11.01 -2.02 3.39
N ALA A 242 -10.97 -0.69 3.23
CA ALA A 242 -10.45 -0.01 2.04
C ALA A 242 -8.94 -0.21 1.82
N SER A 243 -8.17 -0.52 2.88
CA SER A 243 -6.73 -0.82 2.76
C SER A 243 -6.43 -2.09 1.96
N ALA A 244 -7.44 -2.97 1.76
CA ALA A 244 -7.32 -4.16 0.91
C ALA A 244 -7.10 -3.83 -0.58
N GLY A 245 -7.36 -2.59 -1.00
CA GLY A 245 -7.20 -2.12 -2.37
C GLY A 245 -8.53 -1.73 -3.01
N TRP A 246 -8.48 -1.41 -4.30
CA TRP A 246 -9.67 -0.99 -5.05
C TRP A 246 -10.68 -2.13 -5.19
N THR A 247 -11.93 -1.88 -4.81
CA THR A 247 -13.08 -2.74 -5.06
C THR A 247 -14.15 -1.98 -5.85
N PRO A 248 -14.97 -2.67 -6.66
CA PRO A 248 -16.14 -2.08 -7.30
C PRO A 248 -17.06 -1.39 -6.29
N THR A 249 -17.58 -0.21 -6.64
CA THR A 249 -18.55 0.50 -5.81
C THR A 249 -19.87 -0.27 -5.77
N LEU A 250 -20.39 -0.49 -4.57
CA LEU A 250 -21.65 -1.16 -4.33
C LEU A 250 -22.71 -0.16 -3.86
N THR A 251 -23.98 -0.53 -4.04
CA THR A 251 -25.10 0.20 -3.45
C THR A 251 -25.25 -0.19 -1.97
N PRO A 252 -25.85 0.67 -1.12
CA PRO A 252 -26.06 0.33 0.28
C PRO A 252 -26.84 -0.98 0.50
N THR A 253 -27.79 -1.31 -0.37
CA THR A 253 -28.55 -2.57 -0.32
C THR A 253 -27.66 -3.78 -0.62
N GLN A 254 -26.72 -3.65 -1.56
CA GLN A 254 -25.75 -4.71 -1.88
C GLN A 254 -24.74 -4.89 -0.75
N ASP A 255 -24.28 -3.81 -0.13
CA ASP A 255 -23.41 -3.88 1.05
C ASP A 255 -24.08 -4.64 2.19
N LEU A 256 -25.34 -4.31 2.51
CA LEU A 256 -26.11 -5.00 3.54
C LEU A 256 -26.32 -6.48 3.22
N LEU A 257 -26.63 -6.81 1.96
CA LEU A 257 -26.75 -8.20 1.52
C LEU A 257 -25.43 -8.96 1.72
N LEU A 258 -24.31 -8.41 1.26
CA LEU A 258 -23.01 -9.06 1.39
C LEU A 258 -22.57 -9.16 2.85
N ALA A 259 -22.79 -8.14 3.67
CA ALA A 259 -22.49 -8.18 5.10
C ALA A 259 -23.25 -9.32 5.81
N ALA A 260 -24.52 -9.54 5.45
CA ALA A 260 -25.34 -10.62 6.01
C ALA A 260 -24.88 -12.03 5.55
N LEU A 261 -24.31 -12.14 4.34
CA LEU A 261 -23.80 -13.40 3.79
C LEU A 261 -22.32 -13.66 4.12
N GLY A 262 -21.61 -12.66 4.65
CA GLY A 262 -20.16 -12.65 4.85
C GLY A 262 -19.68 -13.36 6.11
N ASP A 263 -20.44 -14.31 6.63
CA ASP A 263 -20.08 -15.07 7.83
C ASP A 263 -18.74 -15.80 7.62
N PRO A 264 -17.71 -15.56 8.46
CA PRO A 264 -16.41 -16.19 8.33
C PRO A 264 -16.42 -17.70 8.56
N GLU A 265 -17.42 -18.23 9.28
CA GLU A 265 -17.58 -19.68 9.50
C GLU A 265 -18.11 -20.39 8.25
N GLN A 266 -18.75 -19.65 7.35
CA GLN A 266 -19.28 -20.19 6.11
C GLN A 266 -18.19 -20.25 5.02
N GLY A 267 -18.05 -21.44 4.44
CA GLY A 267 -17.14 -21.66 3.31
C GLY A 267 -17.62 -20.98 2.03
N PHE A 268 -16.69 -20.78 1.08
CA PHE A 268 -16.95 -20.16 -0.22
C PHE A 268 -18.16 -20.77 -0.97
N ALA A 269 -18.32 -22.10 -0.92
CA ALA A 269 -19.43 -22.78 -1.60
C ALA A 269 -20.81 -22.45 -0.98
N ALA A 270 -20.88 -22.28 0.34
CA ALA A 270 -22.11 -21.88 1.01
C ALA A 270 -22.47 -20.42 0.66
N PHE A 271 -21.46 -19.54 0.66
CA PHE A 271 -21.62 -18.15 0.24
C PHE A 271 -22.16 -18.05 -1.20
N THR A 272 -21.57 -18.75 -2.16
CA THR A 272 -22.01 -18.67 -3.57
C THR A 272 -23.43 -19.22 -3.76
N ALA A 273 -23.78 -20.31 -3.06
CA ALA A 273 -25.13 -20.86 -3.08
C ALA A 273 -26.14 -19.85 -2.49
N ALA A 274 -25.85 -19.25 -1.34
CA ALA A 274 -26.72 -18.27 -0.71
C ALA A 274 -26.88 -17.00 -1.57
N LEU A 275 -25.78 -16.51 -2.14
CA LEU A 275 -25.80 -15.35 -3.05
C LEU A 275 -26.63 -15.63 -4.30
N ALA A 276 -26.57 -16.85 -4.85
CA ALA A 276 -27.39 -17.23 -6.00
C ALA A 276 -28.90 -17.27 -5.69
N GLN A 277 -29.28 -17.59 -4.46
CA GLN A 277 -30.68 -17.59 -4.01
C GLN A 277 -31.18 -16.21 -3.59
N ALA A 278 -30.28 -15.28 -3.26
CA ALA A 278 -30.63 -13.93 -2.87
C ALA A 278 -31.15 -13.11 -4.05
N SER A 279 -32.19 -12.30 -3.80
CA SER A 279 -32.72 -11.38 -4.82
C SER A 279 -31.62 -10.42 -5.30
N GLY A 280 -31.35 -10.42 -6.60
CA GLY A 280 -30.31 -9.61 -7.23
C GLY A 280 -28.87 -10.12 -7.06
N GLY A 281 -28.64 -11.22 -6.32
CA GLY A 281 -27.28 -11.70 -6.03
C GLY A 281 -26.52 -12.20 -7.26
N ALA A 282 -27.18 -12.87 -8.20
CA ALA A 282 -26.58 -13.27 -9.47
C ALA A 282 -26.13 -12.04 -10.31
N GLY A 283 -26.94 -10.98 -10.33
CA GLY A 283 -26.60 -9.72 -11.03
C GLY A 283 -25.44 -8.98 -10.37
N LEU A 284 -25.38 -8.99 -9.03
CA LEU A 284 -24.26 -8.46 -8.26
C LEU A 284 -22.96 -9.20 -8.59
N ALA A 285 -22.96 -10.53 -8.55
CA ALA A 285 -21.78 -11.33 -8.91
C ALA A 285 -21.28 -11.05 -10.34
N ALA A 286 -22.20 -10.96 -11.31
CA ALA A 286 -21.85 -10.62 -12.69
C ALA A 286 -21.24 -9.21 -12.83
N THR A 287 -21.82 -8.22 -12.13
CA THR A 287 -21.33 -6.84 -12.13
C THR A 287 -19.94 -6.75 -11.50
N TRP A 288 -19.74 -7.42 -10.38
CA TRP A 288 -18.45 -7.51 -9.70
C TRP A 288 -17.35 -8.10 -10.59
N ARG A 289 -17.62 -9.26 -11.23
CA ARG A 289 -16.68 -9.89 -12.17
C ARG A 289 -16.32 -8.94 -13.30
N ARG A 290 -17.31 -8.28 -13.90
CA ARG A 290 -17.08 -7.34 -15.00
C ARG A 290 -16.17 -6.19 -14.58
N ALA A 291 -16.44 -5.61 -13.41
CA ALA A 291 -15.66 -4.48 -12.89
C ALA A 291 -14.20 -4.86 -12.57
N LEU A 292 -13.95 -6.04 -11.99
CA LEU A 292 -12.58 -6.48 -11.68
C LEU A 292 -11.78 -6.95 -12.90
N THR A 293 -12.45 -7.47 -13.93
CA THR A 293 -11.77 -8.15 -15.05
C THR A 293 -11.76 -7.33 -16.33
N GLY A 294 -12.60 -6.30 -16.43
CA GLY A 294 -12.84 -5.56 -17.67
C GLY A 294 -13.53 -6.38 -18.77
N ARG A 295 -13.92 -7.63 -18.48
CA ARG A 295 -14.56 -8.55 -19.44
C ARG A 295 -16.07 -8.57 -19.22
N THR A 296 -16.83 -8.27 -20.25
CA THR A 296 -18.25 -8.61 -20.33
C THR A 296 -18.31 -10.10 -20.67
N GLY A 297 -18.80 -10.94 -19.75
CA GLY A 297 -18.94 -12.37 -20.02
C GLY A 297 -19.67 -12.60 -21.35
N SER A 298 -19.03 -13.38 -22.23
CA SER A 298 -19.49 -13.90 -23.53
C SER A 298 -20.63 -13.15 -24.23
N ASP A 299 -20.31 -12.60 -25.41
CA ASP A 299 -21.27 -12.27 -26.48
C ASP A 299 -22.45 -13.26 -26.50
N GLN A 300 -23.64 -12.75 -26.22
CA GLN A 300 -24.86 -13.41 -26.66
C GLN A 300 -24.79 -13.47 -28.19
N LYS A 301 -24.43 -14.64 -28.73
CA LYS A 301 -24.78 -14.98 -30.11
C LYS A 301 -26.30 -14.92 -30.21
N GLU A 302 -26.82 -13.86 -30.83
CA GLU A 302 -28.17 -13.85 -31.35
C GLU A 302 -28.38 -15.08 -32.24
N PRO A 303 -29.44 -15.87 -32.03
CA PRO A 303 -29.81 -16.91 -32.96
C PRO A 303 -30.40 -16.24 -34.21
N THR A 304 -29.69 -16.33 -35.33
CA THR A 304 -30.28 -16.23 -36.68
C THR A 304 -31.16 -17.43 -36.97
#